data_AF-A0A958TIC5-F1
#
_entry.id   AF-A0A958TIC5-F1
#
_cell.length_a   1.000
_cell.length_b   1.000
_cell.length_c   1.000
_cell.angle_alpha   90.00
_cell.angle_beta   90.00
_cell.angle_gamma   90.00
#
_symmetry.space_group_name_H-M   'P 1'
#
loop_
_entity.id
_entity.type
_entity.pdbx_description
1 polymer ?
#
loop_
_entity_poly.entity_id
_entity_poly.type
_entity_poly.pdbx_seq_one_letter_code
_entity_poly.pdbx_strand_id
1 'polypeptide(L)' 'MQLSIKKFLPHLLILIGFVVISLAYFSPVLSGKQISQSDIAQYIGMSKQQNEFRKDTGEETYWTN' A
#
# COMPACT_ATOMS: atom_id res chain seq x y z
N MET A 1 11.20 38.69 21.27
CA MET A 1 9.84 38.20 20.97
C MET A 1 9.56 37.02 21.88
N GLN A 2 8.72 37.17 22.91
CA GLN A 2 8.43 36.11 23.89
C GLN A 2 7.50 35.08 23.24
N LEU A 3 8.03 33.92 22.84
CA LEU A 3 7.24 32.80 22.34
C LEU A 3 6.34 32.28 23.47
N SER A 4 5.07 32.65 23.42
CA SER A 4 4.11 32.26 24.45
C SER A 4 3.60 30.84 24.18
N ILE A 5 4.20 29.86 24.86
CA ILE A 5 3.86 28.42 24.75
C ILE A 5 2.36 28.17 24.92
N LYS A 6 1.69 28.95 25.79
CA LYS A 6 0.24 28.87 26.01
C LYS A 6 -0.59 29.22 24.77
N LYS A 7 -0.09 30.09 23.90
CA LYS A 7 -0.75 30.44 22.63
C LYS A 7 -0.48 29.41 21.53
N PHE A 8 0.63 28.70 21.61
CA PHE A 8 0.99 27.65 20.63
C PHE A 8 0.27 26.33 20.89
N LEU A 9 -0.06 26.03 22.15
CA LEU A 9 -0.76 24.82 22.57
C LEU A 9 -2.07 24.51 21.80
N PRO A 10 -3.01 25.46 21.60
CA PRO A 10 -4.22 25.18 20.82
C PRO A 10 -3.93 24.86 19.35
N HIS A 11 -2.93 25.50 18.74
CA HIS A 11 -2.53 25.19 17.36
C HIS A 11 -1.93 23.80 17.23
N LEU A 12 -1.10 23.40 18.19
CA LEU A 12 -0.53 22.05 18.25
C LEU A 12 -1.63 20.99 18.42
N LEU A 13 -2.62 21.26 19.28
CA LEU A 13 -3.77 20.38 19.47
C LEU A 13 -4.59 20.21 18.18
N ILE A 14 -4.87 21.30 17.46
CA ILE A 14 -5.60 21.26 16.19
C ILE A 14 -4.79 20.49 15.14
N LEU A 15 -3.48 20.72 15.06
CA LEU A 15 -2.60 20.02 14.12
C LEU A 15 -2.62 18.51 14.38
N ILE A 16 -2.45 18.10 15.64
CA ILE A 16 -2.50 16.68 16.04
C ILE A 16 -3.88 16.09 15.75
N GLY A 17 -4.95 16.81 16.09
CA GLY A 17 -6.32 16.39 15.79
C GLY A 17 -6.55 16.17 14.30
N PHE A 18 -6.06 17.07 13.45
CA PHE A 18 -6.16 16.93 12.00
C PHE A 18 -5.40 15.70 11.47
N VAL A 19 -4.19 15.45 11.98
CA VAL A 19 -3.41 14.25 11.63
C VAL A 19 -4.15 12.98 12.04
N VAL A 20 -4.69 12.93 13.26
CA VAL A 20 -5.44 11.77 13.76
C VAL A 20 -6.69 11.51 12.91
N ILE A 21 -7.47 12.54 12.60
CA ILE A 21 -8.68 12.42 11.76
C ILE A 21 -8.32 11.96 10.35
N SER A 22 -7.26 12.52 9.76
CA SER A 22 -6.77 12.12 8.45
C SER A 22 -6.37 10.65 8.44
N LEU A 23 -5.57 10.19 9.40
CA LEU A 23 -5.16 8.78 9.48
C LEU A 23 -6.32 7.84 9.81
N ALA A 24 -7.31 8.27 10.59
CA ALA A 24 -8.52 7.48 10.84
C ALA A 24 -9.35 7.31 9.55
N TYR A 25 -9.53 8.39 8.79
CA TYR A 25 -10.26 8.38 7.51
C TYR A 25 -9.52 7.58 6.43
N PHE A 26 -8.19 7.78 6.32
CA PHE A 26 -7.30 7.07 5.39
C PHE A 26 -6.69 5.80 6.01
N SER A 27 -7.27 5.27 7.08
CA SER A 27 -6.87 3.99 7.68
C SER A 27 -6.77 2.84 6.64
N PRO A 28 -7.64 2.76 5.61
CA PRO A 28 -7.49 1.77 4.54
C PRO A 28 -6.18 1.91 3.74
N VAL A 29 -5.63 3.12 3.60
CA VAL A 29 -4.36 3.37 2.90
C VAL A 29 -3.19 2.75 3.67
N LEU A 30 -3.23 2.80 5.00
CA LEU A 30 -2.23 2.15 5.86
C LEU A 30 -2.32 0.62 5.81
N SER A 31 -3.44 0.06 5.35
CA SER A 31 -3.64 -1.39 5.27
C SER A 31 -2.85 -2.05 4.13
N GLY A 32 -2.12 -1.27 3.31
CA GLY A 32 -1.35 -1.79 2.17
C GLY A 32 -2.21 -2.48 1.10
N LYS A 33 -3.54 -2.35 1.21
CA LYS A 33 -4.48 -2.97 0.28
C LYS A 33 -4.45 -2.19 -1.01
N GLN A 34 -3.82 -2.78 -2.01
CA GLN A 34 -3.88 -2.29 -3.37
C GLN A 34 -5.25 -2.61 -3.98
N ILE A 35 -5.72 -1.73 -4.87
CA ILE A 35 -6.91 -2.01 -5.67
C ILE A 35 -6.64 -3.28 -6.48
N SER A 36 -7.50 -4.29 -6.31
CA SER A 36 -7.44 -5.52 -7.10
C SER A 36 -7.76 -5.19 -8.54
N GLN A 37 -6.73 -5.21 -9.40
CA GLN A 37 -6.88 -5.00 -10.84
C GLN A 37 -7.03 -6.36 -11.53
N SER A 38 -8.01 -6.48 -12.43
CA SER A 38 -8.25 -7.69 -13.23
C SER A 38 -6.99 -8.12 -13.96
N ASP A 39 -6.26 -7.17 -14.52
CA ASP A 39 -5.11 -7.43 -15.38
C ASP A 39 -3.94 -8.01 -14.58
N ILE A 40 -3.73 -7.51 -13.35
CA ILE A 40 -2.73 -8.05 -12.42
C ILE A 40 -3.12 -9.47 -12.00
N ALA A 41 -4.39 -9.71 -11.65
CA ALA A 41 -4.87 -11.03 -11.25
C ALA A 41 -4.75 -12.05 -12.41
N GLN A 42 -5.10 -11.65 -13.62
CA GLN A 42 -4.96 -12.45 -14.83
C GLN A 42 -3.48 -12.72 -15.14
N TYR A 43 -2.60 -11.72 -15.04
CA TYR A 43 -1.16 -11.89 -15.23
C TYR A 43 -0.54 -12.87 -14.23
N ILE A 44 -0.90 -12.77 -12.95
CA ILE A 44 -0.47 -13.74 -11.93
C ILE A 44 -0.95 -15.14 -12.29
N GLY A 45 -2.18 -15.28 -12.78
CA GLY A 45 -2.71 -16.56 -13.28
C GLY A 45 -1.92 -17.13 -14.46
N MET A 46 -1.68 -16.32 -15.49
CA MET A 46 -0.95 -16.75 -16.70
C MET A 46 0.52 -17.10 -16.40
N SER A 47 1.19 -16.30 -15.57
CA SER A 47 2.60 -16.51 -15.23
C SER A 47 2.83 -17.69 -14.27
N LYS A 48 1.80 -18.15 -13.57
CA LYS A 48 1.92 -19.25 -12.60
C LYS A 48 2.49 -20.52 -13.22
N GLN A 49 1.97 -20.93 -14.38
CA GLN A 49 2.42 -22.15 -15.05
C GLN A 49 3.89 -22.04 -15.49
N GLN A 50 4.31 -20.88 -16.01
CA GLN A 50 5.71 -20.66 -16.40
C GLN A 50 6.64 -20.67 -15.18
N ASN A 51 6.22 -20.03 -14.09
CA ASN A 51 7.00 -20.00 -12.85
C ASN A 51 7.13 -21.38 -12.20
N GLU A 52 6.06 -22.18 -12.21
CA GLU A 52 6.07 -23.57 -11.74
C GLU A 52 6.98 -24.45 -12.61
N PHE A 53 6.85 -24.35 -13.94
CA PHE A 53 7.73 -25.06 -14.86
C PHE A 53 9.21 -24.74 -14.62
N ARG A 54 9.58 -23.46 -14.53
CA ARG A 54 10.95 -23.04 -14.24
C ARG A 54 11.46 -23.54 -12.90
N LYS A 55 10.59 -23.65 -11.90
CA LYS A 55 10.94 -24.18 -10.58
C LYS A 55 11.24 -25.68 -10.64
N ASP A 56 10.51 -26.42 -11.45
CA ASP A 56 10.61 -27.88 -11.52
C ASP A 56 11.72 -28.35 -12.48
N THR A 57 11.91 -27.66 -13.61
CA THR A 57 12.88 -28.05 -14.65
C THR A 57 14.17 -27.23 -14.61
N GLY A 58 14.14 -26.04 -14.01
CA GLY A 58 15.24 -25.07 -14.10
C GLY A 58 15.32 -24.33 -15.44
N GLU A 59 14.40 -24.58 -16.37
CA GLU A 59 14.38 -23.98 -17.71
C GLU A 59 13.17 -23.06 -17.92
N GLU A 60 13.30 -22.05 -18.78
CA GLU A 60 12.19 -21.16 -19.14
C GLU A 60 11.30 -21.80 -20.22
N THR A 61 9.98 -21.72 -20.05
CA THR A 61 9.03 -22.14 -21.10
C THR A 61 8.57 -20.95 -21.93
N TYR A 62 8.64 -21.09 -23.26
CA TYR A 62 8.21 -20.05 -24.22
C TYR A 62 6.71 -20.10 -24.54
N TRP A 63 6.00 -21.10 -24.01
CA TRP A 63 4.58 -21.32 -24.25
C TRP A 63 3.89 -21.87 -23.00
N THR A 64 2.67 -21.40 -22.77
CA THR A 64 1.72 -21.91 -21.79
C THR A 64 0.63 -22.68 -22.53
N ASN A 65 0.11 -23.75 -21.93
CA ASN A 65 -0.88 -24.65 -22.56
C ASN A 65 -2.30 -24.36 -22.04
#